data_AF-A0AA38G5C7-F1
#
_entry.id   AF-A0AA38G5C7-F1
#
_cell.length_a   1.000
_cell.length_b   1.000
_cell.length_c   1.000
_cell.angle_alpha   90.00
_cell.angle_beta   90.00
_cell.angle_gamma   90.00
#
_symmetry.space_group_name_H-M   'P 1'
#
loop_
_entity.id
_entity.type
_entity.pdbx_description
1 polymer ?
#
loop_
_entity_poly.entity_id
_entity_poly.type
_entity_poly.pdbx_seq_one_letter_code
_entity_poly.pdbx_strand_id
1 'polypeptide(L)'
;AKVQVSKDAFLTDICMGTSAAPVYFPAYYFETSYSSGNKRSFNLVDGGLVANNPSMLAINEVIKQEVQKSSEFPSMNPQDYSKFLVISLGTGQKAGGSYNAKDVSKWNMLKWLYNDGEMPIINMYGKASEDVVDINLCVVFQAFNSLNNYLRIQ
;
A
#
# COMPACT_ATOMS: atom_id res chain seq x y z
N ALA A 1 -9.93 -17.19 -7.04
CA ALA A 1 -10.97 -16.81 -6.05
C ALA A 1 -12.34 -16.75 -6.71
N LYS A 2 -13.44 -17.16 -6.06
CA LYS A 2 -14.77 -16.70 -6.51
C LYS A 2 -14.85 -15.20 -6.25
N VAL A 3 -15.10 -14.39 -7.28
CA VAL A 3 -15.34 -12.95 -7.15
C VAL A 3 -16.47 -12.76 -6.14
N GLN A 4 -16.18 -12.10 -5.02
CA GLN A 4 -17.25 -11.68 -4.11
C GLN A 4 -17.97 -10.54 -4.79
N VAL A 5 -19.22 -10.75 -5.22
CA VAL A 5 -20.04 -9.73 -5.89
C VAL A 5 -20.09 -8.43 -5.09
N SER A 6 -20.10 -8.50 -3.75
CA SER A 6 -20.06 -7.31 -2.89
C SER A 6 -18.71 -6.60 -2.79
N LYS A 7 -17.71 -7.01 -3.57
CA LYS A 7 -16.43 -6.30 -3.73
C LYS A 7 -16.24 -5.77 -5.15
N ASP A 8 -17.17 -6.06 -6.05
CA ASP A 8 -17.20 -5.53 -7.40
C ASP A 8 -17.83 -4.13 -7.38
N ALA A 9 -17.06 -3.17 -6.88
CA ALA A 9 -17.47 -1.77 -6.74
C ALA A 9 -17.15 -0.99 -8.03
N PHE A 10 -17.77 0.19 -8.19
CA PHE A 10 -17.37 1.08 -9.27
C PHE A 10 -15.91 1.50 -9.11
N LEU A 11 -15.18 1.57 -10.23
CA LEU A 11 -13.78 2.01 -10.23
C LEU A 11 -13.63 3.41 -9.60
N THR A 12 -14.60 4.30 -9.84
CA THR A 12 -14.63 5.64 -9.23
C THR A 12 -14.67 5.58 -7.71
N ASP A 13 -15.44 4.66 -7.12
CA ASP A 13 -15.53 4.50 -5.67
C ASP A 13 -14.20 4.03 -5.07
N ILE A 14 -13.52 3.11 -5.77
CA ILE A 14 -12.20 2.62 -5.37
C ILE A 14 -11.15 3.73 -5.47
N CYS A 15 -11.14 4.49 -6.57
CA CYS A 15 -10.23 5.61 -6.76
C CYS A 15 -10.44 6.69 -5.68
N MET A 16 -11.68 7.08 -5.41
CA MET A 16 -11.99 8.07 -4.38
C MET A 16 -11.62 7.57 -2.98
N GLY A 17 -11.89 6.30 -2.67
CA GLY A 17 -11.55 5.69 -1.40
C GLY A 17 -10.05 5.62 -1.15
N THR A 18 -9.27 5.17 -2.15
CA THR A 18 -7.83 5.00 -1.97
C THR A 18 -7.06 6.30 -1.90
N SER A 19 -7.61 7.41 -2.40
CA SER A 19 -6.98 8.75 -2.36
C SER A 19 -7.52 9.65 -1.24
N ALA A 20 -8.41 9.15 -0.38
CA ALA A 20 -9.03 9.93 0.70
C ALA A 20 -8.08 10.14 1.89
N ALA A 21 -6.96 10.85 1.65
CA ALA A 21 -5.88 11.05 2.62
C ALA A 21 -6.38 11.77 3.86
N PRO A 22 -6.23 11.18 5.08
CA PRO A 22 -6.65 11.84 6.30
C PRO A 22 -6.06 13.24 6.40
N VAL A 23 -6.88 14.16 6.92
CA VAL A 23 -6.65 15.62 7.04
C VAL A 23 -6.60 16.44 5.74
N TYR A 24 -6.38 15.81 4.59
CA TYR A 24 -6.44 16.47 3.28
C TYR A 24 -7.83 16.35 2.67
N PHE A 25 -8.43 15.17 2.80
CA PHE A 25 -9.72 14.83 2.20
C PHE A 25 -10.65 14.17 3.23
N PRO A 26 -11.98 14.30 3.06
CA PRO A 26 -12.94 13.56 3.88
C PRO A 26 -12.88 12.05 3.58
N ALA A 27 -13.27 11.23 4.57
CA ALA A 27 -13.48 9.81 4.35
C ALA A 27 -14.55 9.57 3.27
N TYR A 28 -14.40 8.50 2.49
CA TYR A 28 -15.27 8.18 1.37
C TYR A 28 -16.24 7.04 1.71
N TYR A 29 -17.52 7.22 1.40
CA TYR A 29 -18.59 6.26 1.65
C TYR A 29 -19.25 5.80 0.35
N PHE A 30 -19.48 4.50 0.23
CA PHE A 30 -20.34 3.93 -0.82
C PHE A 30 -20.91 2.57 -0.38
N GLU A 31 -21.83 2.02 -1.17
CA GLU A 31 -22.44 0.72 -0.94
C GLU A 31 -22.33 -0.19 -2.17
N THR A 32 -22.25 -1.49 -1.92
CA THR A 32 -22.45 -2.55 -2.92
C THR A 32 -23.51 -3.54 -2.43
N SER A 33 -23.76 -4.61 -3.19
CA SER A 33 -24.71 -5.65 -2.82
C SER A 33 -24.04 -7.02 -2.73
N TYR A 34 -24.39 -7.79 -1.70
CA TYR A 34 -24.13 -9.23 -1.66
C TYR A 34 -24.99 -9.96 -2.71
N SER A 35 -24.63 -11.20 -3.02
CA SER A 35 -25.43 -12.06 -3.89
C SER A 35 -26.84 -12.33 -3.34
N SER A 36 -27.05 -12.18 -2.03
CA SER A 36 -28.37 -12.26 -1.40
C SER A 36 -29.24 -11.01 -1.60
N GLY A 37 -28.72 -9.96 -2.23
CA GLY A 37 -29.37 -8.65 -2.38
C GLY A 37 -29.19 -7.72 -1.18
N ASN A 38 -28.61 -8.20 -0.07
CA ASN A 38 -28.31 -7.36 1.08
C ASN A 38 -27.22 -6.34 0.74
N LYS A 39 -27.33 -5.13 1.28
CA LYS A 39 -26.33 -4.08 1.09
C LYS A 39 -25.07 -4.35 1.93
N ARG A 40 -23.93 -3.90 1.41
CA ARG A 40 -22.64 -3.83 2.10
C ARG A 40 -22.11 -2.41 2.00
N SER A 41 -21.93 -1.77 3.14
CA SER A 41 -21.35 -0.43 3.22
C SER A 41 -19.83 -0.47 3.30
N PHE A 42 -19.18 0.51 2.67
CA PHE A 42 -17.75 0.77 2.73
C PHE A 42 -17.52 2.19 3.26
N ASN A 43 -16.64 2.31 4.26
CA ASN A 43 -16.21 3.58 4.84
C ASN A 43 -14.68 3.61 4.72
N LEU A 44 -14.18 4.27 3.69
CA LEU A 44 -12.78 4.18 3.28
C LEU A 44 -12.03 5.48 3.56
N VAL A 45 -10.74 5.31 3.82
CA VAL A 45 -9.71 6.34 3.86
C VAL A 45 -8.54 5.85 3.02
N ASP A 46 -7.58 6.73 2.77
CA ASP A 46 -6.43 6.46 1.91
C ASP A 46 -5.67 5.18 2.27
N GLY A 47 -5.31 4.44 1.21
CA GLY A 47 -4.60 3.18 1.31
C GLY A 47 -3.19 3.31 1.88
N GLY A 48 -2.57 4.49 1.80
CA GLY A 48 -1.26 4.82 2.33
C GLY A 48 -1.11 4.64 3.83
N LEU A 49 -2.22 4.63 4.58
CA LEU A 49 -2.22 4.24 6.00
C LEU A 49 -1.77 2.80 6.23
N VAL A 50 -1.97 1.91 5.25
CA VAL A 50 -1.66 0.48 5.35
C VAL A 50 -0.58 0.08 4.35
N ALA A 51 -0.64 0.63 3.13
CA ALA A 51 0.10 0.15 1.98
C ALA A 51 0.66 1.32 1.14
N ASN A 52 1.45 2.19 1.77
CA ASN A 52 2.10 3.30 1.07
C ASN A 52 3.08 2.80 -0.02
N ASN A 53 3.60 1.58 0.13
CA ASN A 53 4.24 0.82 -0.94
C ASN A 53 3.47 -0.50 -1.15
N PRO A 54 2.57 -0.60 -2.15
CA PRO A 54 1.71 -1.76 -2.34
C PRO A 54 2.41 -2.95 -3.00
N SER A 55 3.72 -2.87 -3.27
CA SER A 55 4.46 -3.89 -4.05
C SER A 55 4.37 -5.29 -3.44
N MET A 56 4.51 -5.41 -2.12
CA MET A 56 4.35 -6.69 -1.43
C MET A 56 2.90 -7.21 -1.49
N LEU A 57 1.90 -6.31 -1.41
CA LEU A 57 0.49 -6.71 -1.56
C LEU A 57 0.19 -7.23 -2.96
N ALA A 58 0.79 -6.62 -4.00
CA ALA A 58 0.65 -7.09 -5.37
C ALA A 58 1.22 -8.50 -5.56
N ILE A 59 2.43 -8.75 -5.05
CA ILE A 59 3.05 -10.09 -5.07
C ILE A 59 2.18 -11.11 -4.33
N ASN A 60 1.69 -10.75 -3.14
CA ASN A 60 0.83 -11.62 -2.35
C ASN A 60 -0.49 -11.95 -3.06
N GLU A 61 -1.07 -11.00 -3.81
CA GLU A 61 -2.29 -11.28 -4.57
C GLU A 61 -2.02 -12.26 -5.72
N VAL A 62 -0.91 -12.14 -6.44
CA VAL A 62 -0.51 -13.12 -7.47
C VAL A 62 -0.29 -14.50 -6.85
N ILE A 63 0.48 -14.58 -5.75
CA ILE A 63 0.68 -15.83 -5.00
C ILE A 63 -0.66 -16.44 -4.57
N LYS A 64 -1.60 -15.61 -4.09
CA LYS A 64 -2.92 -16.07 -3.67
C LYS A 64 -3.74 -16.63 -4.84
N GLN A 65 -3.63 -16.05 -6.04
CA GLN A 65 -4.30 -16.61 -7.23
C GLN A 65 -3.70 -17.96 -7.62
N GLU A 66 -2.38 -18.12 -7.53
CA GLU A 66 -1.68 -19.40 -7.74
C GLU A 66 -2.12 -20.46 -6.73
N VAL A 67 -2.11 -20.13 -5.43
CA VAL A 67 -2.55 -21.04 -4.35
C VAL A 67 -4.00 -21.48 -4.54
N GLN A 68 -4.84 -20.59 -5.07
CA GLN A 68 -6.24 -20.88 -5.37
C GLN A 68 -6.45 -21.57 -6.73
N LYS A 69 -5.36 -21.93 -7.43
CA LYS A 69 -5.37 -22.59 -8.74
C LYS A 69 -6.24 -21.85 -9.75
N SER A 70 -6.12 -20.52 -9.78
CA SER A 70 -6.79 -19.71 -10.80
C SER A 70 -6.31 -20.13 -12.19
N SER A 71 -7.22 -20.32 -13.14
CA SER A 71 -6.89 -20.64 -14.53
C SER A 71 -6.28 -19.45 -15.29
N GLU A 72 -6.39 -18.25 -14.73
CA GLU A 72 -5.89 -17.00 -15.33
C GLU A 72 -4.39 -16.79 -15.12
N PHE A 73 -3.78 -17.51 -14.17
CA PHE A 73 -2.37 -17.37 -13.85
C PHE A 73 -1.59 -18.65 -14.18
N PRO A 74 -0.37 -18.54 -14.71
CA PRO A 74 0.44 -19.70 -15.08
C PRO A 74 0.97 -20.39 -13.82
N SER A 75 0.78 -21.72 -13.76
CA SER A 75 1.20 -22.52 -12.60
C SER A 75 2.67 -22.27 -12.24
N MET A 76 2.88 -21.82 -11.02
CA MET A 76 4.18 -21.44 -10.49
C MET A 76 4.30 -21.89 -9.03
N ASN A 77 5.53 -22.20 -8.58
CA ASN A 77 5.80 -22.34 -7.15
C ASN A 77 5.72 -20.96 -6.48
N PRO A 78 4.83 -20.73 -5.50
CA PRO A 78 4.71 -19.44 -4.79
C PRO A 78 6.00 -18.91 -4.15
N GLN A 79 6.99 -19.78 -3.93
CA GLN A 79 8.29 -19.43 -3.35
C GLN A 79 9.37 -19.19 -4.41
N ASP A 80 9.09 -19.38 -5.70
CA ASP A 80 10.07 -19.21 -6.78
C ASP A 80 10.13 -17.75 -7.25
N TYR A 81 10.81 -16.89 -6.48
CA TYR A 81 10.90 -15.46 -6.79
C TYR A 81 11.55 -15.14 -8.15
N SER A 82 12.20 -16.11 -8.80
CA SER A 82 12.79 -15.95 -10.15
C SER A 82 11.77 -15.75 -11.26
N LYS A 83 10.50 -16.09 -11.01
CA LYS A 83 9.40 -15.94 -11.97
C LYS A 83 8.64 -14.62 -11.83
N PHE A 84 8.87 -13.88 -10.75
CA PHE A 84 8.36 -12.53 -10.62
C PHE A 84 9.29 -11.56 -11.34
N LEU A 85 8.72 -10.56 -12.00
CA LEU A 85 9.40 -9.35 -12.44
C LEU A 85 8.58 -8.17 -11.90
N VAL A 86 9.17 -7.39 -11.00
CA VAL A 86 8.47 -6.36 -10.24
C VAL A 86 9.14 -5.01 -10.46
N ILE A 87 8.37 -4.08 -10.99
CA ILE A 87 8.75 -2.67 -11.06
C ILE A 87 7.92 -1.93 -10.02
N SER A 88 8.60 -1.37 -9.03
CA SER A 88 8.03 -0.60 -7.95
C SER A 88 8.34 0.87 -8.17
N LEU A 89 7.31 1.71 -8.31
CA LEU A 89 7.45 3.13 -8.59
C LEU A 89 7.12 3.95 -7.34
N GLY A 90 8.04 4.83 -6.95
CA GLY A 90 7.85 5.83 -5.93
C GLY A 90 7.35 7.15 -6.51
N THR A 91 6.93 8.05 -5.63
CA THR A 91 6.47 9.41 -5.98
C THR A 91 7.51 10.47 -5.65
N GLY A 92 8.77 10.08 -5.47
CA GLY A 92 9.86 10.95 -5.03
C GLY A 92 9.95 11.07 -3.51
N GLN A 93 11.05 11.65 -3.04
CA GLN A 93 11.23 12.02 -1.64
C GLN A 93 11.56 13.50 -1.57
N LYS A 94 10.98 14.20 -0.58
CA LYS A 94 11.32 15.59 -0.33
C LYS A 94 12.73 15.67 0.27
N ALA A 95 13.63 16.42 -0.37
CA ALA A 95 14.94 16.72 0.20
C ALA A 95 14.77 17.60 1.45
N GLY A 96 15.33 17.17 2.60
CA GLY A 96 15.47 18.02 3.80
C GLY A 96 14.39 17.91 4.88
N GLY A 97 13.81 16.73 5.12
CA GLY A 97 12.77 16.50 6.15
C GLY A 97 13.24 15.88 7.47
N SER A 98 14.53 15.92 7.82
CA SER A 98 15.01 15.29 9.06
C SER A 98 14.75 16.18 10.28
N TYR A 99 13.97 15.69 11.24
CA TYR A 99 13.72 16.39 12.50
C TYR A 99 14.80 16.07 13.54
N ASN A 100 15.26 17.07 14.28
CA ASN A 100 16.20 16.88 15.38
C ASN A 100 15.46 16.46 16.66
N ALA A 101 15.97 15.43 17.35
CA ALA A 101 15.37 14.93 18.60
C ALA A 101 15.19 16.00 19.69
N LYS A 102 16.12 16.97 19.81
CA LYS A 102 16.04 18.09 20.77
C LYS A 102 14.89 19.05 20.49
N ASP A 103 14.49 19.17 19.23
CA ASP A 103 13.36 20.01 18.82
C ASP A 103 12.05 19.24 18.95
N VAL A 104 12.04 17.98 18.49
CA VAL A 104 10.89 17.06 18.60
C VAL A 104 10.50 16.82 20.07
N SER A 105 11.46 16.77 21.00
CA SER A 105 11.16 16.58 22.44
C SER A 105 10.33 17.72 23.05
N LYS A 106 10.21 18.85 22.35
CA LYS A 106 9.39 20.01 22.76
C LYS A 106 8.04 20.06 22.03
N TRP A 107 7.75 19.09 21.17
CA TRP A 107 6.51 19.05 20.42
C TRP A 107 5.35 18.65 21.33
N ASN A 108 4.25 19.39 21.19
CA ASN A 108 2.95 18.99 21.68
C ASN A 108 2.17 18.27 20.58
N MET A 109 0.94 17.83 20.88
CA MET A 109 0.08 17.11 19.92
C MET A 109 -0.08 17.85 18.59
N LEU A 110 -0.25 19.18 18.63
CA LEU A 110 -0.41 19.98 17.40
C LEU A 110 0.85 19.94 16.54
N LYS A 111 2.04 20.09 17.12
CA LYS A 111 3.30 20.00 16.38
C LYS A 111 3.59 18.61 15.83
N TRP A 112 3.21 17.56 16.55
CA TRP A 112 3.31 16.19 16.03
C TRP A 112 2.44 15.97 14.79
N LEU A 113 1.24 16.56 14.79
CA LEU A 113 0.31 16.46 13.66
C LEU A 113 0.68 17.41 12.51
N TYR A 114 1.03 18.65 12.82
CA TYR A 114 1.31 19.71 11.87
C TYR A 114 2.43 20.62 12.36
N ASN A 115 3.54 20.67 11.62
CA ASN A 115 4.66 21.54 11.93
C ASN A 115 5.20 22.17 10.64
N ASP A 116 5.14 23.50 10.56
CA ASP A 116 5.72 24.31 9.47
C ASP A 116 5.29 23.89 8.05
N GLY A 117 3.99 23.66 7.85
CA GLY A 117 3.46 23.28 6.53
C GLY A 117 3.55 21.79 6.23
N GLU A 118 4.11 20.99 7.14
CA GLU A 118 4.22 19.55 7.00
C GLU A 118 3.41 18.81 8.04
N MET A 119 3.28 17.50 7.82
CA MET A 119 2.58 16.57 8.70
C MET A 119 3.53 15.52 9.24
N PRO A 120 4.31 15.84 10.29
CA PRO A 120 5.49 15.04 10.64
C PRO A 120 5.17 13.58 10.87
N ILE A 121 4.16 13.28 11.70
CA ILE A 121 3.82 11.89 12.03
C ILE A 121 3.35 11.09 10.82
N ILE A 122 2.55 11.70 9.93
CA ILE A 122 2.07 11.04 8.71
C ILE A 122 3.23 10.81 7.74
N ASN A 123 4.10 11.80 7.56
CA ASN A 123 5.27 11.69 6.69
C ASN A 123 6.25 10.62 7.22
N MET A 124 6.51 10.59 8.54
CA MET A 124 7.36 9.58 9.18
C MET A 124 6.81 8.16 8.96
N TYR A 125 5.52 7.93 9.25
CA TYR A 125 4.91 6.61 9.06
C TYR A 125 4.83 6.22 7.58
N GLY A 126 4.46 7.15 6.70
CA GLY A 126 4.42 6.89 5.26
C GLY A 126 5.78 6.50 4.72
N LYS A 127 6.84 7.23 5.11
CA LYS A 127 8.22 6.93 4.71
C LYS A 127 8.70 5.59 5.26
N ALA A 128 8.49 5.36 6.56
CA ALA A 128 8.88 4.10 7.19
C ALA A 128 8.16 2.90 6.55
N SER A 129 6.87 3.03 6.25
CA SER A 129 6.08 2.00 5.56
C SER A 129 6.63 1.69 4.15
N GLU A 130 7.01 2.73 3.41
CA GLU A 130 7.63 2.59 2.09
C GLU A 130 8.98 1.84 2.16
N ASP A 131 9.86 2.27 3.05
CA ASP A 131 11.22 1.73 3.21
C ASP A 131 11.20 0.29 3.72
N VAL A 132 10.34 -0.04 4.68
CA VAL A 132 10.23 -1.40 5.21
C VAL A 132 9.81 -2.39 4.11
N VAL A 133 8.88 -2.01 3.24
CA VAL A 133 8.47 -2.87 2.12
C VAL A 133 9.61 -3.04 1.11
N ASP A 134 10.31 -1.95 0.76
CA ASP A 134 11.44 -1.99 -0.19
C ASP A 134 12.59 -2.88 0.32
N ILE A 135 12.99 -2.70 1.59
CA ILE A 135 14.03 -3.51 2.23
C ILE A 135 13.60 -4.99 2.27
N ASN A 136 12.36 -5.27 2.66
CA ASN A 136 11.86 -6.64 2.71
C ASN A 136 11.88 -7.31 1.34
N LEU A 137 11.46 -6.59 0.29
CA LEU A 137 11.50 -7.12 -1.08
C LEU A 137 12.93 -7.33 -1.56
N CYS A 138 13.84 -6.39 -1.31
CA CYS A 138 15.26 -6.57 -1.62
C CYS A 138 15.81 -7.84 -0.98
N VAL A 139 15.58 -8.04 0.33
CA VAL A 139 16.06 -9.23 1.06
C VAL A 139 15.45 -10.52 0.50
N VAL A 140 14.15 -10.53 0.23
CA VAL A 140 13.46 -11.72 -0.28
C VAL A 140 13.96 -12.06 -1.69
N PHE A 141 13.99 -11.11 -2.62
CA PHE A 141 14.48 -11.36 -3.99
C PHE A 141 15.96 -11.76 -3.99
N GLN A 142 16.78 -11.19 -3.09
CA GLN A 142 18.18 -11.60 -2.93
C GLN A 142 18.30 -13.02 -2.40
N ALA A 143 17.49 -13.43 -1.41
CA ALA A 143 17.51 -14.78 -0.85
C ALA A 143 17.22 -15.87 -1.90
N PHE A 144 16.48 -15.53 -2.96
CA PHE A 144 16.19 -16.41 -4.08
C PHE A 144 17.04 -16.11 -5.34
N ASN A 145 18.21 -15.46 -5.19
CA ASN A 145 19.13 -15.13 -6.29
C ASN A 145 18.47 -14.40 -7.47
N SER A 146 17.45 -13.60 -7.20
CA SER A 146 16.59 -12.96 -8.19
C SER A 146 16.52 -11.44 -7.99
N LEU A 147 17.53 -10.84 -7.35
CA LEU A 147 17.54 -9.40 -7.01
C LEU A 147 17.28 -8.50 -8.24
N ASN A 148 17.83 -8.86 -9.40
CA ASN A 148 17.65 -8.10 -10.65
C ASN A 148 16.20 -8.09 -11.17
N ASN A 149 15.33 -8.95 -10.62
CA ASN A 149 13.92 -8.98 -10.98
C ASN A 149 13.08 -7.99 -10.15
N TYR A 150 13.66 -7.35 -9.14
CA TYR A 150 13.02 -6.27 -8.38
C TYR A 150 13.70 -4.94 -8.70
N LEU A 151 12.96 -4.04 -9.32
CA LEU A 151 13.42 -2.68 -9.63
C LEU A 151 12.58 -1.66 -8.88
N ARG A 152 13.17 -0.97 -7.90
CA ARG A 152 12.60 0.24 -7.28
C ARG A 152 13.11 1.47 -8.00
N ILE A 153 12.19 2.31 -8.48
CA ILE A 153 12.48 3.65 -8.99
C ILE A 153 11.86 4.64 -8.01
N GLN A 154 12.68 5.42 -7.32
CA GLN A 154 12.26 6.32 -6.24
C GLN A 154 12.63 7.75 -6.52
#